data_AF-A0A948G415-F1
#
_entry.id   AF-A0A948G415-F1
#
_cell.length_a   1.000
_cell.length_b   1.000
_cell.length_c   1.000
_cell.angle_alpha   90.00
_cell.angle_beta   90.00
_cell.angle_gamma   90.00
#
_symmetry.space_group_name_H-M   'P 1'
#
loop_
_entity.id
_entity.type
_entity.pdbx_description
1 polymer ?
#
loop_
_entity_poly.entity_id
_entity_poly.type
_entity_poly.pdbx_seq_one_letter_code
_entity_poly.pdbx_strand_id
1 'polypeptide(L)' 'MKNKKKFGGLLKFLAVGLMLWLVLRFVIGGSEDDWICEHGQWIKHGQPSAPKPEIDCRRD' A
#
# COMPACT_ATOMS: atom_id res chain seq x y z
N MET A 1 -7.87 -15.99 35.17
CA MET A 1 -7.48 -16.74 33.94
C MET A 1 -8.34 -16.46 32.70
N LYS A 2 -9.65 -16.18 32.81
CA LYS A 2 -10.54 -15.94 31.64
C LYS A 2 -10.11 -14.73 30.78
N ASN A 3 -9.64 -13.65 31.41
CA ASN A 3 -9.26 -12.41 30.72
C ASN A 3 -7.99 -12.56 29.89
N LYS A 4 -7.04 -13.41 30.33
CA LYS A 4 -5.82 -13.72 29.56
C LYS A 4 -6.14 -14.50 28.27
N LYS A 5 -7.13 -15.40 28.31
CA LYS A 5 -7.60 -16.13 27.11
C LYS A 5 -8.36 -15.23 26.14
N LYS A 6 -9.21 -14.32 26.63
CA LYS A 6 -9.90 -13.32 25.79
C LYS A 6 -8.93 -12.31 25.18
N PHE A 7 -7.96 -11.83 25.96
CA PHE A 7 -6.91 -10.94 25.48
C PHE A 7 -6.02 -11.61 24.42
N GLY A 8 -5.65 -12.88 24.63
CA GLY A 8 -4.94 -13.67 23.62
C GLY A 8 -5.76 -13.90 22.35
N GLY A 9 -7.08 -14.04 22.45
CA GLY A 9 -7.98 -14.10 21.29
C GLY A 9 -8.02 -12.78 20.52
N LEU A 10 -8.17 -11.66 21.22
CA LEU A 10 -8.17 -10.32 20.61
C LEU A 10 -6.84 -10.01 19.89
N LEU A 11 -5.72 -10.34 20.51
CA LEU A 11 -4.39 -10.08 19.93
C LEU A 11 -4.18 -10.86 18.63
N LYS A 12 -4.66 -12.12 18.56
CA LYS A 12 -4.61 -12.92 17.33
C LYS A 12 -5.50 -12.34 16.23
N PHE A 13 -6.70 -11.88 16.57
CA PHE A 13 -7.60 -11.26 15.60
C PHE A 13 -6.97 -9.99 15.00
N LEU A 14 -6.39 -9.12 15.84
CA LEU A 14 -5.68 -7.93 15.37
C LEU A 14 -4.47 -8.28 14.49
N ALA A 15 -3.71 -9.31 14.86
CA ALA A 15 -2.57 -9.77 14.07
C ALA A 15 -2.98 -10.27 12.68
N VAL A 16 -4.07 -11.04 12.58
CA VAL A 16 -4.62 -11.51 11.30
C VAL A 16 -5.13 -10.33 10.46
N GLY A 17 -5.85 -9.38 11.06
CA GLY A 17 -6.31 -8.18 10.38
C GLY A 17 -5.16 -7.34 9.82
N LEU A 18 -4.12 -7.12 10.61
CA LEU A 18 -2.92 -6.41 10.18
C LEU A 18 -2.20 -7.16 9.04
N MET A 19 -2.07 -8.48 9.14
CA MET A 19 -1.47 -9.29 8.08
C MET A 19 -2.23 -9.14 6.76
N LEU A 20 -3.57 -9.27 6.78
CA LEU A 20 -4.39 -9.12 5.58
C LEU A 20 -4.25 -7.72 4.96
N TRP A 21 -4.24 -6.68 5.80
CA TRP A 21 -4.05 -5.31 5.33
C TRP A 21 -2.69 -5.10 4.65
N LEU A 22 -1.61 -5.65 5.23
CA LEU A 22 -0.27 -5.60 4.63
C LEU A 22 -0.22 -6.34 3.29
N VAL A 23 -0.87 -7.51 3.19
CA VAL A 23 -0.95 -8.25 1.92
C VAL A 23 -1.65 -7.41 0.85
N LEU A 24 -2.80 -6.80 1.17
CA LEU A 24 -3.49 -5.92 0.23
C LEU A 24 -2.60 -4.74 -0.19
N ARG A 25 -1.91 -4.11 0.77
CA ARG A 25 -1.02 -2.98 0.49
C ARG A 25 0.11 -3.36 -0.45
N PHE A 26 0.85 -4.42 -0.17
CA PHE A 26 2.09 -4.73 -0.90
C PHE A 26 1.91 -5.59 -2.14
N VAL A 27 0.81 -6.37 -2.23
CA VAL A 27 0.54 -7.20 -3.41
C VAL A 27 -0.26 -6.43 -4.47
N ILE A 28 -1.20 -5.57 -4.04
CA ILE A 28 -2.10 -4.87 -4.97
C ILE A 28 -1.69 -3.40 -5.15
N GLY A 29 -1.21 -2.75 -4.08
CA GLY A 29 -1.01 -1.29 -4.07
C GLY A 29 0.21 -0.76 -4.82
N GLY A 30 1.07 -1.60 -5.39
CA GLY A 30 2.25 -1.17 -6.15
C GLY A 30 3.31 -0.41 -5.32
N SER A 31 4.36 0.07 -6.01
CA SER A 31 5.51 0.76 -5.44
C SER A 31 5.21 2.24 -5.16
N GLU A 32 5.57 2.74 -3.97
CA GLU A 32 5.41 4.15 -3.55
C GLU A 32 6.50 5.08 -4.06
N ASP A 33 7.46 4.56 -4.83
CA ASP A 33 8.58 5.32 -5.36
C ASP A 33 8.40 5.64 -6.85
N ASP A 34 7.15 5.75 -7.31
CA ASP A 34 6.82 5.79 -8.74
C ASP A 34 5.87 6.93 -9.15
N TRP A 35 5.93 7.29 -10.43
CA TRP A 35 4.94 8.13 -11.09
C TRP A 35 3.94 7.24 -11.83
N ILE A 36 2.65 7.42 -11.59
CA ILE A 36 1.58 6.67 -12.24
C ILE A 36 0.99 7.54 -13.34
N CYS A 37 0.82 6.99 -14.55
CA CYS A 37 0.07 7.67 -15.60
C CYS A 37 -1.42 7.46 -15.38
N GLU A 38 -2.14 8.52 -15.01
CA GLU A 38 -3.61 8.51 -14.95
C GLU A 38 -4.17 9.62 -15.82
N HIS A 39 -5.11 9.28 -16.70
CA HIS A 39 -5.77 10.24 -17.60
C HIS A 39 -4.77 11.07 -18.45
N GLY A 40 -3.62 10.49 -18.78
CA GLY A 40 -2.58 11.16 -19.54
C GLY A 40 -1.76 12.18 -18.75
N GLN A 41 -1.80 12.10 -17.43
CA GLN A 41 -0.99 12.93 -16.54
C GLN A 41 -0.18 12.04 -15.59
N TRP A 42 1.08 12.40 -15.39
CA TRP A 42 1.89 11.80 -14.33
C TRP A 42 1.39 12.27 -12.97
N ILE A 43 0.80 11.34 -12.23
CA ILE A 43 0.37 11.50 -10.85
C ILE A 43 1.44 10.93 -9.93
N LYS A 44 1.78 11.68 -8.90
CA LYS A 44 2.76 11.25 -7.90
C LYS A 44 2.16 10.12 -7.07
N HIS A 45 2.80 8.96 -7.03
CA HIS A 45 2.44 7.90 -6.10
C HIS A 45 3.47 7.85 -4.98
N GLY A 46 3.04 8.12 -3.74
CA GLY A 46 3.94 8.19 -2.59
C GLY A 46 4.98 9.32 -2.68
N GLN A 47 6.26 8.96 -2.60
CA GLN A 47 7.37 9.91 -2.67
C GLN A 47 8.46 9.41 -3.63
N PRO A 48 8.24 9.56 -4.96
CA PRO A 48 9.21 9.16 -5.96
C PRO A 48 10.55 9.86 -5.76
N SER A 49 11.60 9.06 -5.76
CA SER A 49 13.00 9.47 -5.71
C SER A 49 13.45 10.04 -7.05
N ALA A 50 12.88 9.53 -8.15
CA ALA A 50 13.08 10.05 -9.49
C ALA A 50 12.24 11.33 -9.74
N PRO A 51 12.79 12.31 -10.50
CA PRO A 51 12.03 13.49 -10.91
C PRO A 51 10.84 13.09 -11.80
N LYS A 52 9.81 13.94 -11.84
CA LYS A 52 8.66 13.73 -12.73
C LYS A 52 9.13 13.58 -14.17
N PRO A 53 8.69 12.55 -14.92
CA PRO A 53 9.08 12.43 -16.31
C PRO A 53 8.60 13.64 -17.13
N GLU A 54 9.43 14.08 -18.07
CA GLU A 54 9.11 15.19 -18.99
C GLU A 54 8.35 14.70 -20.24
N ILE A 55 8.32 13.38 -20.46
CA ILE A 55 7.57 12.75 -21.56
C ILE A 55 6.06 12.71 -21.26
N ASP A 56 5.24 12.84 -22.30
CA ASP A 56 3.78 12.66 -22.21
C ASP A 56 3.46 11.18 -22.02
N CYS A 57 2.76 10.86 -20.93
CA CYS A 57 2.44 9.49 -20.55
C CYS A 57 1.26 8.87 -21.32
N ARG A 58 0.58 9.65 -22.17
CA ARG A 58 -0.48 9.12 -23.06
C ARG A 58 0.03 8.16 -24.13
N ARG A 59 1.34 8.04 -24.31
CA ARG A 59 1.98 7.19 -25.33
C ARG A 59 2.66 5.95 -24.75
N ASP A 60 2.45 5.65 -23.47
CA ASP A 60 2.99 4.48 -22.79
C ASP A 60 2.01 3.29 -22.80
#